data_AF-A0ABD5RA84-F1
#
_entry.id   AF-A0ABD5RA84-F1
#
_cell.length_a   1.000
_cell.length_b   1.000
_cell.length_c   1.000
_cell.angle_alpha   90.00
_cell.angle_beta   90.00
_cell.angle_gamma   90.00
#
_symmetry.space_group_name_H-M   'P 1'
#
loop_
_entity.id
_entity.type
_entity.pdbx_description
1 polymer ?
#
loop_
_entity_poly.entity_id
_entity_poly.type
_entity_poly.pdbx_seq_one_letter_code
_entity_poly.pdbx_strand_id
1 'polypeptide(L)'
;MVPTNCVRCGLNAGYNRAVVELVSGIEVGGFCRSCELTAFGETLERGHWDGDGCALCSRDGHFALPVWESAPTVEDRVVVSSVEYDVTPETAVLCDEHLHEMADDLDRNRRQGASRRRQ
;
A
#
# COMPACT_ATOMS: atom_id res chain seq x y z
N MET A 1 -5.44 5.64 -15.95
CA MET A 1 -5.23 4.89 -14.70
C MET A 1 -5.63 5.82 -13.57
N VAL A 2 -6.62 5.45 -12.75
CA VAL A 2 -7.14 6.31 -11.68
C VAL A 2 -6.16 6.22 -10.51
N PRO A 3 -5.66 7.35 -9.96
CA PRO A 3 -4.79 7.30 -8.79
C PRO A 3 -5.52 6.59 -7.65
N THR A 4 -4.94 5.50 -7.14
CA THR A 4 -5.53 4.74 -6.05
C THR A 4 -5.47 5.55 -4.77
N ASN A 5 -6.56 5.57 -4.01
CA ASN A 5 -6.59 6.22 -2.72
C ASN A 5 -5.83 5.38 -1.70
N CYS A 6 -5.13 6.04 -0.79
CA CYS A 6 -4.46 5.40 0.32
C CYS A 6 -5.50 4.75 1.24
N VAL A 7 -5.39 3.44 1.46
CA VAL A 7 -6.33 2.70 2.31
C VAL A 7 -6.30 3.20 3.76
N ARG A 8 -5.22 3.86 4.19
CA ARG A 8 -5.04 4.44 5.54
C ARG A 8 -5.28 5.94 5.66
N CYS A 9 -5.26 6.75 4.60
CA CYS A 9 -5.58 8.19 4.74
C CYS A 9 -6.71 8.70 3.84
N GLY A 10 -7.17 7.87 2.89
CA GLY A 10 -8.19 8.24 1.90
C GLY A 10 -7.75 9.33 0.92
N LEU A 11 -6.53 9.87 1.05
CA LEU A 11 -5.91 10.79 0.09
C LEU A 11 -5.28 9.98 -1.04
N ASN A 12 -4.94 10.65 -2.13
CA ASN A 12 -4.22 10.05 -3.25
C ASN A 12 -2.92 9.38 -2.76
N ALA A 13 -2.73 8.08 -3.04
CA ALA A 13 -1.55 7.33 -2.61
C ALA A 13 -0.30 7.61 -3.45
N GLY A 14 -0.47 8.21 -4.64
CA GLY A 14 0.57 8.31 -5.66
C GLY A 14 1.04 6.93 -6.13
N TYR A 15 2.28 6.86 -6.60
CA TYR A 15 2.93 5.62 -7.04
C TYR A 15 3.94 5.15 -6.00
N ASN A 16 3.49 4.96 -4.76
CA ASN A 16 4.33 4.44 -3.69
C ASN A 16 4.18 2.92 -3.59
N ARG A 17 3.03 2.45 -3.09
CA ARG A 17 2.68 1.03 -3.09
C ARG A 17 1.24 0.81 -3.51
N ALA A 18 1.01 -0.25 -4.26
CA ALA A 18 -0.33 -0.79 -4.45
C ALA A 18 -0.70 -1.67 -3.25
N VAL A 19 -2.00 -1.89 -3.04
CA VAL A 19 -2.54 -2.88 -2.10
C VAL A 19 -3.37 -3.86 -2.92
N VAL A 20 -2.91 -5.10 -2.98
CA VAL A 20 -3.48 -6.12 -3.87
C VAL A 20 -3.93 -7.31 -3.04
N GLU A 21 -5.18 -7.74 -3.21
CA GLU A 21 -5.65 -8.99 -2.59
C GLU A 21 -5.07 -10.19 -3.35
N LEU A 22 -4.34 -11.07 -2.67
CA LEU A 22 -3.61 -12.17 -3.28
C LEU A 22 -4.51 -13.24 -3.93
N VAL A 23 -5.72 -13.44 -3.39
CA VAL A 23 -6.63 -14.49 -3.88
C VAL A 23 -7.25 -14.11 -5.22
N SER A 24 -7.76 -12.89 -5.35
CA SER A 24 -8.40 -12.42 -6.59
C SER A 24 -7.45 -11.69 -7.54
N GLY A 25 -6.29 -11.23 -7.06
CA GLY A 25 -5.38 -10.33 -7.79
C GLY A 25 -5.94 -8.92 -7.95
N ILE A 26 -7.01 -8.56 -7.23
CA ILE A 26 -7.66 -7.25 -7.35
C ILE A 26 -6.88 -6.20 -6.56
N GLU A 27 -6.56 -5.09 -7.22
CA GLU A 27 -6.07 -3.89 -6.54
C GLU A 27 -7.22 -3.25 -5.75
N VAL A 28 -7.08 -3.24 -4.43
CA VAL A 28 -8.09 -2.69 -3.51
C VAL A 28 -7.80 -1.23 -3.15
N GLY A 29 -6.58 -0.75 -3.40
CA GLY A 29 -6.17 0.62 -3.12
C GLY A 29 -4.65 0.82 -3.20
N GLY A 30 -4.17 1.91 -2.63
CA GLY A 30 -2.74 2.20 -2.51
C GLY A 30 -2.32 2.41 -1.07
N PHE A 31 -1.01 2.53 -0.84
CA PHE A 31 -0.43 2.96 0.43
C PHE A 31 0.53 4.12 0.20
N CYS A 32 0.19 5.30 0.73
CA CYS A 32 1.02 6.48 0.53
C CYS A 32 2.29 6.42 1.40
N ARG A 33 3.35 7.09 0.94
CA ARG A 33 4.65 7.12 1.62
C ARG A 33 4.57 7.58 3.07
N SER A 34 3.74 8.59 3.37
CA SER A 34 3.60 9.10 4.74
C SER A 34 2.94 8.07 5.66
N CYS A 35 1.93 7.35 5.18
CA CYS A 35 1.27 6.28 5.94
C CYS A 35 2.18 5.06 6.10
N GLU A 36 3.00 4.74 5.09
CA GLU A 36 4.06 3.74 5.14
C GLU A 36 5.04 4.01 6.28
N LEU A 37 5.67 5.18 6.26
CA LEU A 37 6.64 5.56 7.29
C LEU A 37 6.01 5.58 8.69
N THR A 38 4.74 5.97 8.81
CA THR A 38 4.03 5.98 10.10
C THR A 38 3.71 4.57 10.60
N ALA A 39 3.39 3.63 9.71
CA ALA A 39 3.01 2.27 10.10
C ALA A 39 4.24 1.36 10.28
N PHE A 40 5.23 1.48 9.40
CA PHE A 40 6.32 0.52 9.27
C PHE A 40 7.71 1.14 9.42
N GLY A 41 7.82 2.47 9.49
CA GLY A 41 9.11 3.14 9.40
C GLY A 41 9.82 2.80 8.08
N GLU A 42 11.11 2.51 8.14
CA GLU A 42 11.93 2.08 6.98
C GLU A 42 11.90 0.56 6.75
N THR A 43 11.09 -0.20 7.52
CA THR A 43 11.14 -1.66 7.52
C THR A 43 10.78 -2.25 6.16
N LEU A 44 9.78 -1.68 5.46
CA LEU A 44 9.37 -2.17 4.15
C LEU A 44 10.37 -1.81 3.01
N GLU A 45 11.33 -0.93 3.26
CA GLU A 45 12.35 -0.54 2.26
C GLU A 45 13.59 -1.45 2.30
N ARG A 46 13.83 -2.11 3.44
CA ARG A 46 15.05 -2.90 3.69
C ARG A 46 14.75 -4.35 4.11
N GLY A 47 13.48 -4.71 4.27
CA GLY A 47 13.05 -6.04 4.67
C GLY A 47 13.14 -7.04 3.53
N HIS A 48 13.66 -8.23 3.83
CA HIS A 48 13.49 -9.41 2.99
C HIS A 48 12.23 -10.11 3.51
N TRP A 49 11.17 -10.13 2.70
CA TRP A 49 9.90 -10.73 3.08
C TRP A 49 9.83 -12.13 2.52
N ASP A 50 9.37 -13.08 3.32
CA ASP A 50 8.88 -14.35 2.84
C ASP A 50 7.40 -14.16 2.50
N GLY A 51 7.08 -14.02 1.21
CA GLY A 51 5.74 -13.74 0.68
C GLY A 51 4.63 -14.72 1.06
N ASP A 52 4.90 -15.66 1.96
CA ASP A 52 3.99 -16.65 2.50
C ASP A 52 3.28 -16.18 3.79
N GLY A 53 3.86 -15.22 4.52
CA GLY A 53 3.39 -14.79 5.84
C GLY A 53 3.11 -13.30 5.97
N CYS A 54 2.31 -12.93 6.98
CA CYS A 54 2.12 -11.53 7.34
C CYS A 54 3.43 -10.94 7.89
N ALA A 55 3.84 -9.79 7.35
CA ALA A 55 5.01 -9.02 7.77
C ALA A 55 5.01 -8.63 9.27
N LEU A 56 3.86 -8.70 9.95
CA LEU A 56 3.65 -8.24 11.33
C LEU A 56 3.28 -9.37 12.31
N CYS A 57 2.90 -10.54 11.84
CA CYS A 57 2.58 -11.69 12.71
C CYS A 57 2.72 -13.02 11.98
N SER A 58 2.65 -14.12 12.71
CA SER A 58 2.78 -15.47 12.15
C SER A 58 1.51 -15.99 11.42
N ARG A 59 0.61 -15.10 10.98
CA ARG A 59 -0.60 -15.49 10.22
C ARG A 59 -0.34 -15.43 8.73
N ASP A 60 -1.22 -16.08 7.96
CA ASP A 60 -1.18 -16.07 6.51
C ASP A 60 -1.34 -14.65 5.94
N GLY A 61 -0.56 -14.36 4.90
CA GLY A 61 -0.68 -13.13 4.13
C GLY A 61 -1.87 -13.17 3.16
N HIS A 62 -2.69 -12.13 3.17
CA HIS A 62 -3.85 -11.99 2.26
C HIS A 62 -3.68 -10.83 1.29
N PHE A 63 -2.87 -9.82 1.64
CA PHE A 63 -2.71 -8.59 0.87
C PHE A 63 -1.24 -8.28 0.63
N ALA A 64 -0.85 -8.15 -0.64
CA ALA A 64 0.49 -7.74 -1.01
C ALA A 64 0.61 -6.21 -1.09
N LEU A 65 1.80 -5.70 -0.74
CA LEU A 65 2.14 -4.29 -0.82
C LEU A 65 3.32 -4.05 -1.78
N PRO A 66 3.17 -4.37 -3.09
CA PRO A 66 4.25 -4.18 -4.05
C PRO A 66 4.53 -2.69 -4.28
N VAL A 67 5.78 -2.39 -4.61
CA VAL A 67 6.23 -1.05 -4.95
C VAL A 67 5.90 -0.77 -6.42
N TRP A 68 5.45 0.45 -6.71
CA TRP A 68 5.35 0.90 -8.10
C TRP A 68 6.74 1.20 -8.65
N GLU A 69 7.09 0.57 -9.76
CA GLU A 69 8.31 0.80 -10.49
C GLU A 69 8.01 1.51 -11.81
N SER A 70 8.79 2.52 -12.14
CA SER A 70 8.69 3.20 -13.44
C SER A 70 9.64 2.56 -14.44
N ALA A 71 9.09 2.12 -15.56
CA ALA A 71 9.85 1.60 -16.69
C ALA A 71 9.75 2.58 -17.87
N PRO A 72 10.81 3.33 -18.18
CA PRO A 72 10.83 4.15 -19.39
C PRO A 72 11.03 3.24 -20.61
N THR A 73 10.11 3.30 -21.55
CA THR A 73 10.20 2.64 -22.86
C THR A 73 10.30 3.70 -23.96
N VAL A 74 11.11 3.41 -24.98
CA VAL A 74 11.25 4.29 -26.15
C VAL A 74 10.41 3.73 -27.28
N GLU A 75 9.35 4.44 -27.64
CA GLU A 75 8.47 4.13 -28.77
C GLU A 75 8.55 5.27 -29.78
N ASP A 76 8.88 4.98 -31.03
CA ASP A 76 8.89 5.97 -32.13
C ASP A 76 9.67 7.28 -31.83
N ARG A 77 10.82 7.16 -31.15
CA ARG A 77 11.68 8.28 -30.69
C ARG A 77 11.07 9.16 -29.59
N VAL A 78 9.96 8.74 -28.99
CA VAL A 78 9.35 9.33 -27.80
C VAL A 78 9.65 8.44 -26.60
N VAL A 79 10.04 9.06 -25.48
CA VAL A 79 10.18 8.35 -24.20
C VAL A 79 8.80 8.32 -23.54
N VAL A 80 8.22 7.14 -23.42
CA VAL A 80 6.99 6.88 -22.68
C VAL A 80 7.36 6.25 -21.35
N SER A 81 6.87 6.80 -20.25
CA SER A 81 7.06 6.18 -18.93
C SER A 81 5.79 5.44 -18.55
N SER A 82 5.87 4.11 -18.44
CA SER A 82 4.85 3.32 -17.75
C SER A 82 5.23 3.18 -16.27
N VAL A 83 4.22 2.87 -15.46
CA VAL A 83 4.37 2.52 -14.05
C VAL A 83 3.64 1.20 -13.84
N GLU A 84 4.36 0.22 -13.34
CA GLU A 84 3.91 -1.15 -13.15
C GLU A 84 4.38 -1.63 -11.77
N TYR A 85 3.80 -2.71 -11.27
CA TYR A 85 4.28 -3.37 -10.07
C TYR A 85 4.24 -4.88 -10.27
N ASP A 86 5.15 -5.57 -9.61
CA ASP A 86 5.18 -7.02 -9.57
C ASP A 86 5.00 -7.51 -8.14
N VAL A 87 4.14 -8.53 -7.97
CA VAL A 87 4.05 -9.26 -6.72
C VAL A 87 5.00 -10.45 -6.80
N THR A 88 6.10 -10.34 -6.08
CA THR A 88 7.17 -11.35 -6.00
C THR A 88 7.15 -12.07 -4.65
N PRO A 89 7.86 -13.19 -4.49
CA PRO A 89 8.04 -13.83 -3.18
C PRO A 89 8.71 -12.93 -2.13
N GLU A 90 9.37 -11.85 -2.54
CA GLU A 90 10.00 -10.86 -1.64
C GLU A 90 9.06 -9.69 -1.31
N THR A 91 7.82 -9.72 -1.81
CA THR A 91 6.84 -8.66 -1.57
C THR A 91 6.26 -8.78 -0.17
N ALA A 92 6.26 -7.67 0.56
CA ALA A 92 5.63 -7.61 1.88
C ALA A 92 4.14 -7.95 1.79
N VAL A 93 3.68 -8.84 2.67
CA VAL A 93 2.29 -9.29 2.74
C VAL A 93 1.70 -8.96 4.11
N LEU A 94 0.41 -8.68 4.16
CA LEU A 94 -0.32 -8.47 5.42
C LEU A 94 -1.51 -9.41 5.49
N CYS A 95 -1.84 -9.86 6.71
CA CYS A 95 -3.14 -10.46 6.95
C CYS A 95 -4.26 -9.41 6.86
N ASP A 96 -5.49 -9.90 6.73
CA ASP A 96 -6.71 -9.10 6.72
C ASP A 96 -6.85 -8.21 7.96
N GLU A 97 -6.56 -8.76 9.14
CA GLU A 97 -6.67 -8.06 10.42
C GLU A 97 -5.75 -6.83 10.48
N HIS A 98 -4.46 -7.00 10.17
CA HIS A 98 -3.50 -5.89 10.20
C HIS A 98 -3.77 -4.85 9.12
N LEU A 99 -4.24 -5.27 7.92
CA LEU A 99 -4.64 -4.29 6.92
C LEU A 99 -5.88 -3.50 7.39
N HIS A 100 -6.86 -4.19 7.98
CA HIS A 100 -8.09 -3.56 8.46
C HIS A 100 -7.82 -2.59 9.62
N GLU A 101 -6.99 -2.97 10.59
CA GLU A 101 -6.56 -2.07 11.68
C GLU A 101 -5.93 -0.77 11.13
N MET A 102 -5.08 -0.89 10.10
CA MET A 102 -4.48 0.28 9.46
C MET A 102 -5.48 1.14 8.69
N ALA A 103 -6.48 0.52 8.07
CA ALA A 103 -7.53 1.24 7.35
C ALA A 103 -8.51 1.95 8.32
N ASP A 104 -8.86 1.30 9.43
CA ASP A 104 -9.84 1.78 10.42
C ASP A 104 -9.34 2.96 11.27
N ASP A 105 -8.02 3.15 11.37
CA ASP A 105 -7.41 4.34 11.95
C ASP A 105 -7.98 5.65 11.36
N LEU A 106 -8.46 5.62 10.12
CA LEU A 106 -9.14 6.75 9.46
C LEU A 106 -10.43 7.15 10.11
N ASP A 107 -11.25 6.16 10.39
CA ASP A 107 -12.62 6.36 10.83
C ASP A 107 -12.61 6.91 12.27
N ARG A 108 -11.65 6.45 13.07
CA ARG A 108 -11.39 6.99 14.41
C ARG A 108 -10.85 8.42 14.36
N ASN A 109 -9.87 8.71 13.50
CA ASN A 109 -9.30 10.06 13.39
C ASN A 109 -10.28 11.10 12.82
N ARG A 110 -11.13 10.73 11.85
CA ARG A 110 -12.22 11.61 11.37
C ARG A 110 -13.23 11.92 12.46
N ARG A 111 -13.64 10.92 13.24
CA ARG A 111 -14.57 11.10 14.37
C ARG A 111 -13.96 11.96 15.49
N GLN A 112 -12.66 11.83 15.76
CA GLN A 112 -11.95 12.64 16.77
C GLN A 112 -11.60 14.07 16.30
N GLY A 113 -11.38 14.29 14.99
CA GLY A 113 -11.17 15.63 14.43
C GLY A 113 -12.43 16.50 14.39
N ALA A 114 -13.60 15.88 14.20
CA ALA A 114 -14.90 16.56 14.17
C ALA A 114 -15.33 17.07 15.57
N SER A 115 -14.92 16.40 16.64
CA SER A 115 -15.23 16.82 18.02
C SER A 115 -14.35 17.96 18.55
N ARG A 116 -13.19 18.23 17.92
CA ARG A 116 -12.28 19.32 18.31
C ARG A 116 -12.58 20.69 17.66
N ARG A 117 -13.45 20.77 16.63
CA ARG A 117 -13.83 22.05 15.97
C ARG A 117 -15.03 22.76 16.60
N ARG A 118 -15.51 22.32 17.76
CA ARG A 118 -16.64 22.91 18.51
C ARG A 118 -16.24 23.45 19.89
N GLN A 119 -15.03 23.99 20.02
CA GLN A 119 -14.63 24.78 21.19
C GLN A 119 -13.99 26.09 20.72
#